data_AF-A0A3D5XAT6-F1
#
_entry.id   AF-A0A3D5XAT6-F1
#
_cell.length_a   1.000
_cell.length_b   1.000
_cell.length_c   1.000
_cell.angle_alpha   90.00
_cell.angle_beta   90.00
_cell.angle_gamma   90.00
#
_symmetry.space_group_name_H-M   'P 1'
#
loop_
_entity.id
_entity.type
_entity.pdbx_description
1 polymer ?
#
loop_
_entity_poly.entity_id
_entity_poly.type
_entity_poly.pdbx_seq_one_letter_code
_entity_poly.pdbx_strand_id
1 'polypeptide(L)'
;ISLQITANITILAEPFLPFTCAKLAKMINASNLGWSKGGDTDLLPSGHVIEQPALLFDKIEDDEINKQLAKLMDTKLQNEVNSKEVAPQKEIISYEDFIKMDIRISKVLAAEVVPKTQKLLKLEVDTGIDKRTIVSGIAEYFKPEQVVGREVCVLVNLEPRKIRGIESH
;
A
#
# COMPACT_ATOMS: atom_id res chain seq x y z
N ILE A 1 43.12 -23.32 13.43
CA ILE A 1 41.77 -23.89 13.67
C ILE A 1 40.68 -22.88 13.33
N SER A 2 40.63 -21.70 13.96
CA SER A 2 39.64 -20.65 13.66
C SER A 2 39.56 -20.30 12.17
N LEU A 3 40.70 -20.14 11.51
CA LEU A 3 40.77 -19.78 10.08
C LEU A 3 40.21 -20.89 9.15
N GLN A 4 40.42 -22.16 9.50
CA GLN A 4 39.85 -23.31 8.76
C GLN A 4 38.33 -23.36 8.92
N ILE A 5 37.82 -23.03 10.11
CA ILE A 5 36.38 -22.95 10.37
C ILE A 5 35.78 -21.78 9.57
N THR A 6 36.43 -20.62 9.54
CA THR A 6 35.98 -19.47 8.74
C THR A 6 35.96 -19.79 7.23
N ALA A 7 36.96 -20.50 6.71
CA ALA A 7 36.96 -20.95 5.32
C ALA A 7 35.81 -21.93 5.02
N ASN A 8 35.55 -22.88 5.92
CA ASN A 8 34.43 -23.82 5.79
C ASN A 8 33.07 -23.13 5.86
N ILE A 9 32.88 -22.17 6.78
CA ILE A 9 31.65 -21.38 6.87
C ILE A 9 31.44 -20.55 5.60
N THR A 10 32.52 -20.02 5.02
CA THR A 10 32.47 -19.27 3.76
C THR A 10 31.93 -20.14 2.61
N ILE A 11 32.33 -21.42 2.55
CA ILE A 11 31.79 -22.39 1.57
C ILE A 11 30.32 -22.68 1.87
N LEU A 12 30.00 -23.07 3.11
CA LEU A 12 28.66 -23.55 3.47
C LEU A 12 27.59 -22.45 3.42
N ALA A 13 27.97 -21.21 3.69
CA ALA A 13 27.06 -20.06 3.68
C ALA A 13 26.95 -19.38 2.31
N GLU A 14 27.77 -19.74 1.32
CA GLU A 14 27.75 -19.16 -0.03
C GLU A 14 26.35 -19.20 -0.69
N PRO A 15 25.57 -20.30 -0.61
CA PRO A 15 24.23 -20.36 -1.20
C PRO A 15 23.21 -19.40 -0.57
N PHE A 16 23.43 -18.97 0.67
CA PHE A 16 22.50 -18.13 1.43
C PHE A 16 22.97 -16.68 1.54
N LEU A 17 24.28 -16.45 1.58
CA LEU A 17 24.92 -15.15 1.81
C LEU A 17 26.09 -14.93 0.83
N PRO A 18 25.85 -14.91 -0.50
CA PRO A 18 26.92 -14.87 -1.49
C PRO A 18 27.80 -13.62 -1.36
N PHE A 19 27.21 -12.47 -1.03
CA PHE A 19 27.94 -11.21 -0.87
C PHE A 19 28.84 -11.19 0.37
N THR A 20 28.35 -11.71 1.50
CA THR A 20 29.13 -11.81 2.73
C THR A 20 30.26 -12.83 2.55
N CYS A 21 29.99 -13.95 1.89
CA CYS A 21 30.98 -14.98 1.61
C CYS A 21 32.07 -14.48 0.64
N ALA A 22 31.71 -13.67 -0.36
CA ALA A 22 32.70 -13.02 -1.24
C ALA A 22 33.60 -12.04 -0.47
N LYS A 23 33.05 -11.26 0.48
CA LYS A 23 33.83 -10.39 1.37
C LYS A 23 34.78 -11.20 2.26
N LEU A 24 34.29 -12.30 2.85
CA LEU A 24 35.10 -13.21 3.66
C LEU A 24 36.22 -13.87 2.85
N ALA A 25 35.91 -14.39 1.66
CA ALA A 25 36.88 -15.01 0.74
C ALA A 25 38.03 -14.05 0.39
N LYS A 26 37.72 -12.76 0.22
CA LYS A 26 38.71 -11.70 0.03
C LYS A 26 39.59 -11.48 1.27
N MET A 27 38.99 -11.42 2.47
CA MET A 27 39.75 -11.27 3.73
C MET A 27 40.70 -12.43 4.00
N ILE A 28 40.27 -13.66 3.71
CA ILE A 28 41.10 -14.85 3.86
C ILE A 28 42.02 -15.08 2.66
N ASN A 29 42.02 -14.18 1.66
CA ASN A 29 42.82 -14.26 0.44
C ASN A 29 42.80 -15.67 -0.20
N ALA A 30 41.61 -16.27 -0.27
CA ALA A 30 41.41 -17.60 -0.80
C ALA A 30 40.54 -17.51 -2.05
N SER A 31 41.19 -17.49 -3.20
CA SER A 31 40.49 -17.67 -4.49
C SER A 31 40.24 -19.16 -4.70
N ASN A 32 38.96 -19.53 -4.88
CA ASN A 32 38.50 -20.86 -5.31
C ASN A 32 38.23 -21.91 -4.21
N LEU A 33 37.42 -21.54 -3.22
CA LEU A 33 36.82 -22.45 -2.24
C LEU A 33 35.54 -23.09 -2.83
N GLY A 34 35.72 -24.10 -3.69
CA GLY A 34 34.58 -24.83 -4.27
C GLY A 34 33.84 -25.70 -3.24
N TRP A 35 32.53 -25.88 -3.41
CA TRP A 35 31.65 -26.67 -2.53
C TRP A 35 32.18 -28.07 -2.21
N SER A 36 32.91 -28.69 -3.14
CA SER A 36 33.52 -30.02 -2.98
C SER A 36 34.59 -30.10 -1.87
N LYS A 37 35.14 -28.96 -1.44
CA LYS A 37 36.12 -28.89 -0.35
C LYS A 37 35.48 -28.55 1.01
N GLY A 38 34.16 -28.39 1.07
CA GLY A 38 33.43 -28.12 2.30
C GLY A 38 33.57 -29.29 3.28
N GLY A 39 34.14 -29.01 4.46
CA GLY A 39 34.39 -30.00 5.52
C GLY A 39 35.84 -30.48 5.62
N ASP A 40 36.73 -30.01 4.74
CA ASP A 40 38.16 -30.34 4.84
C ASP A 40 38.82 -29.60 6.03
N THR A 41 39.78 -30.25 6.67
CA THR A 41 40.53 -29.72 7.82
C THR A 41 41.76 -28.92 7.40
N ASP A 42 42.20 -29.04 6.14
CA ASP A 42 43.40 -28.37 5.61
C ASP A 42 43.10 -27.51 4.37
N LEU A 43 42.19 -26.53 4.51
CA LEU A 43 41.83 -25.61 3.43
C LEU A 43 42.84 -24.50 3.19
N LEU A 44 43.54 -24.09 4.27
CA LEU A 44 44.52 -23.02 4.25
C LEU A 44 45.88 -23.52 4.76
N PRO A 45 46.97 -23.38 3.98
CA PRO A 45 48.29 -23.85 4.40
C PRO A 45 48.83 -23.02 5.57
N SER A 46 49.68 -23.66 6.38
CA SER A 46 50.35 -22.98 7.49
C SER A 46 51.27 -21.87 6.98
N GLY A 47 51.07 -20.63 7.43
CA GLY A 47 51.79 -19.45 6.94
C GLY A 47 51.03 -18.60 5.91
N HIS A 48 49.76 -18.92 5.64
CA HIS A 48 48.92 -18.15 4.74
C HIS A 48 48.70 -16.70 5.22
N VAL A 49 48.91 -15.73 4.31
CA VAL A 49 48.76 -14.30 4.61
C VAL A 49 47.32 -13.87 4.36
N ILE A 50 46.67 -13.37 5.41
CA ILE A 50 45.32 -12.81 5.35
C ILE A 50 45.35 -11.31 5.01
N GLU A 51 44.29 -10.81 4.37
CA GLU A 51 44.08 -9.39 4.10
C GLU A 51 43.43 -8.67 5.30
N GLN A 52 43.26 -7.35 5.20
CA GLN A 52 42.69 -6.54 6.27
C GLN A 52 41.23 -6.94 6.56
N PRO A 53 40.85 -7.11 7.85
CA PRO A 53 39.47 -7.42 8.21
C PRO A 53 38.56 -6.22 7.92
N ALA A 54 37.40 -6.48 7.32
CA ALA A 54 36.34 -5.48 7.14
C ALA A 54 35.04 -5.93 7.82
N LEU A 55 34.11 -5.00 8.00
CA LEU A 55 32.81 -5.30 8.57
C LEU A 55 31.98 -6.18 7.61
N LEU A 56 31.47 -7.30 8.10
CA LEU A 56 30.67 -8.24 7.32
C LEU A 56 29.19 -7.88 7.27
N PHE A 57 28.68 -7.39 8.40
CA PHE A 57 27.30 -7.02 8.58
C PHE A 57 27.24 -5.67 9.27
N ASP A 58 26.56 -4.72 8.63
CA ASP A 58 26.14 -3.49 9.27
C ASP A 58 24.90 -3.79 10.13
N LYS A 59 24.84 -3.20 11.33
CA LYS A 59 23.64 -3.26 12.16
C LYS A 59 22.56 -2.44 11.45
N ILE A 60 21.41 -3.07 11.21
CA ILE A 60 20.26 -2.37 10.68
C ILE A 60 19.74 -1.47 11.80
N GLU A 61 19.75 -0.16 11.57
CA GLU A 61 19.23 0.83 12.51
C GLU A 61 17.71 1.00 12.31
N ASP A 62 16.99 1.35 13.38
CA ASP A 62 15.53 1.45 13.38
C ASP A 62 14.96 2.39 12.30
N ASP A 63 15.73 3.38 11.86
CA ASP A 63 15.37 4.31 10.79
C ASP A 63 15.20 3.62 9.41
N GLU A 64 16.04 2.63 9.11
CA GLU A 64 15.95 1.88 7.84
C GLU A 64 14.75 0.92 7.83
N ILE A 65 14.42 0.36 9.00
CA ILE A 65 13.22 -0.48 9.20
C ILE A 65 11.96 0.35 8.93
N ASN A 66 11.89 1.56 9.48
CA ASN A 66 10.76 2.46 9.29
C ASN A 66 10.58 2.88 7.82
N LYS A 67 11.68 3.13 7.09
CA LYS A 67 11.63 3.44 5.65
C LYS A 67 11.10 2.27 4.82
N GLN A 68 11.52 1.04 5.13
CA GLN A 68 11.06 -0.16 4.45
C GLN A 68 9.57 -0.43 4.73
N LEU A 69 9.13 -0.25 5.99
CA LEU A 69 7.72 -0.37 6.39
C LEU A 69 6.83 0.65 5.69
N ALA A 70 7.25 1.92 5.61
CA ALA A 70 6.50 2.96 4.91
C ALA A 70 6.29 2.63 3.43
N LYS A 71 7.33 2.11 2.75
CA LYS A 71 7.26 1.70 1.33
C LYS A 71 6.29 0.54 1.12
N LEU A 72 6.25 -0.42 2.05
CA LEU A 72 5.33 -1.56 2.00
C LEU A 72 3.87 -1.14 2.23
N MET A 73 3.63 -0.16 3.12
CA MET A 73 2.29 0.38 3.35
C MET A 73 1.77 1.13 2.12
N ASP A 74 2.57 2.01 1.52
CA ASP A 74 2.18 2.79 0.33
C ASP A 74 1.80 1.86 -0.84
N THR A 75 2.60 0.80 -1.05
CA THR A 75 2.33 -0.21 -2.09
C THR A 75 1.01 -0.98 -1.84
N LYS A 76 0.67 -1.27 -0.58
CA LYS A 76 -0.61 -1.92 -0.23
C LYS A 76 -1.81 -1.01 -0.49
N LEU A 77 -1.73 0.25 -0.08
CA LEU A 77 -2.77 1.25 -0.32
C LEU A 77 -3.02 1.45 -1.83
N GLN A 78 -1.96 1.51 -2.64
CA GLN A 78 -2.10 1.62 -4.10
C GLN A 78 -2.78 0.39 -4.72
N ASN A 79 -2.46 -0.81 -4.25
CA ASN A 79 -3.07 -2.04 -4.75
C ASN A 79 -4.55 -2.16 -4.34
N GLU A 80 -4.92 -1.77 -3.12
CA GLU A 80 -6.33 -1.76 -2.68
C GLU A 80 -7.20 -0.76 -3.46
N VAL A 81 -6.62 0.36 -3.91
CA VAL A 81 -7.34 1.31 -4.78
C VAL A 81 -7.54 0.75 -6.18
N ASN A 82 -6.56 0.01 -6.71
CA ASN A 82 -6.61 -0.57 -8.05
C ASN A 82 -7.41 -1.88 -8.14
N SER A 83 -7.55 -2.61 -7.03
CA SER A 83 -8.34 -3.86 -6.93
C SER A 83 -9.82 -3.64 -6.63
N LYS A 84 -10.33 -2.40 -6.69
CA LYS A 84 -11.77 -2.17 -6.63
C LYS A 84 -12.40 -2.75 -7.90
N GLU A 85 -13.06 -3.90 -7.75
CA GLU A 85 -13.95 -4.48 -8.76
C GLU A 85 -14.96 -3.41 -9.20
N VAL A 86 -14.75 -2.86 -10.39
CA VAL A 86 -15.68 -1.92 -11.00
C VAL A 86 -16.92 -2.72 -11.36
N ALA A 87 -18.07 -2.34 -10.80
CA ALA A 87 -19.33 -2.98 -11.11
C ALA A 87 -19.54 -3.00 -12.65
N PRO A 88 -20.06 -4.10 -13.21
CA PRO A 88 -20.25 -4.22 -14.65
C PRO A 88 -21.11 -3.06 -15.17
N GLN A 89 -20.76 -2.57 -16.36
CA GLN A 89 -21.48 -1.49 -17.03
C GLN A 89 -22.96 -1.87 -17.15
N LYS A 90 -23.85 -0.98 -16.70
CA LYS A 90 -25.30 -1.15 -16.86
C LYS A 90 -25.67 -1.12 -18.33
N GLU A 91 -26.87 -1.64 -18.65
CA GLU A 91 -27.41 -1.62 -20.01
C GLU A 91 -27.40 -0.21 -20.62
N ILE A 92 -27.21 -0.15 -21.94
CA ILE A 92 -27.18 1.10 -22.69
C ILE A 92 -28.59 1.72 -22.66
N ILE A 93 -28.69 2.93 -22.13
CA ILE A 93 -29.94 3.70 -22.10
C ILE A 93 -30.09 4.55 -23.37
N SER A 94 -31.33 4.92 -23.69
CA SER A 94 -31.62 5.82 -24.80
C SER A 94 -31.25 7.28 -24.46
N TYR A 95 -31.00 8.10 -25.49
CA TYR A 95 -30.74 9.53 -25.29
C TYR A 95 -31.95 10.28 -24.70
N GLU A 96 -33.16 9.81 -24.99
CA GLU A 96 -34.39 10.38 -24.40
C GLU A 96 -34.44 10.21 -22.89
N ASP A 97 -33.95 9.08 -22.36
CA ASP A 97 -33.90 8.86 -20.91
C ASP A 97 -32.86 9.76 -20.24
N PHE A 98 -31.75 10.06 -20.92
CA PHE A 98 -30.79 11.06 -20.44
C PHE A 98 -31.38 12.47 -20.39
N ILE A 99 -32.15 12.88 -21.41
CA ILE A 99 -32.84 14.20 -21.41
C ILE A 99 -33.86 14.29 -20.27
N LYS A 100 -34.54 13.19 -19.94
CA LYS A 100 -35.49 13.15 -18.82
C LYS A 100 -34.80 13.35 -17.46
N MET A 101 -33.48 13.13 -17.33
CA MET A 101 -32.76 13.28 -16.06
C MET A 101 -32.32 14.74 -15.85
N ASP A 102 -32.69 15.34 -14.73
CA ASP A 102 -32.26 16.69 -14.34
C ASP A 102 -31.04 16.58 -13.41
N ILE A 103 -29.84 16.58 -14.00
CA ILE A 103 -28.57 16.53 -13.27
C ILE A 103 -28.02 17.95 -13.14
N ARG A 104 -27.79 18.40 -11.90
CA ARG A 104 -27.26 19.74 -11.61
C ARG A 104 -26.07 19.70 -10.68
N ILE A 105 -25.20 20.70 -10.83
CA ILE A 105 -24.12 20.95 -9.90
C ILE A 105 -24.72 21.64 -8.68
N SER A 106 -24.52 21.06 -7.51
CA SER A 106 -25.03 21.54 -6.23
C SER A 106 -23.89 21.72 -5.25
N LYS A 107 -23.98 22.72 -4.37
CA LYS A 107 -22.97 22.96 -3.33
C LYS A 107 -23.38 22.30 -2.03
N VAL A 108 -22.48 21.56 -1.40
CA VAL A 108 -22.73 20.97 -0.07
C VAL A 108 -22.64 22.07 0.99
N LEU A 109 -23.75 22.33 1.68
CA LEU A 109 -23.82 23.29 2.79
C LEU A 109 -23.45 22.65 4.12
N ALA A 110 -23.97 21.45 4.38
CA ALA A 110 -23.73 20.72 5.62
C ALA A 110 -23.63 19.22 5.35
N ALA A 111 -22.87 18.53 6.20
CA ALA A 111 -22.62 17.11 6.14
C ALA A 111 -22.68 16.52 7.56
N GLU A 112 -23.59 15.58 7.80
CA GLU A 112 -23.77 14.92 9.09
C GLU A 112 -23.67 13.39 8.94
N VAL A 113 -23.01 12.73 9.88
CA VAL A 113 -22.99 11.26 9.90
C VAL A 113 -24.34 10.76 10.40
N VAL A 114 -24.96 9.84 9.66
CA VAL A 114 -26.26 9.30 10.05
C VAL A 114 -26.08 8.34 11.24
N PRO A 115 -26.74 8.58 12.39
CA PRO A 115 -26.67 7.66 13.52
C PRO A 115 -27.22 6.28 13.11
N LYS A 116 -26.51 5.21 13.50
CA LYS A 116 -26.78 3.79 13.15
C LYS A 116 -26.25 3.29 11.80
N THR A 117 -25.41 4.05 11.10
CA THR A 117 -24.74 3.56 9.89
C THR A 117 -23.37 4.21 9.70
N GLN A 118 -22.34 3.39 9.54
CA GLN A 118 -20.98 3.87 9.25
C GLN A 118 -20.79 4.19 7.76
N LYS A 119 -21.76 3.84 6.90
CA LYS A 119 -21.66 3.96 5.44
C LYS A 119 -22.44 5.13 4.83
N LEU A 120 -23.37 5.74 5.57
CA LEU A 120 -24.22 6.80 5.04
C LEU A 120 -23.95 8.15 5.71
N LEU A 121 -24.00 9.19 4.90
CA LEU A 121 -23.77 10.57 5.29
C LEU A 121 -24.92 11.41 4.74
N LYS A 122 -25.54 12.19 5.62
CA LYS A 122 -26.63 13.11 5.31
C LYS A 122 -26.01 14.42 4.85
N LEU A 123 -26.31 14.82 3.62
CA LEU A 123 -25.82 16.03 2.99
C LEU A 123 -26.98 16.99 2.82
N GLU A 124 -26.81 18.22 3.29
CA GLU A 124 -27.65 19.34 2.88
C GLU A 124 -26.98 20.01 1.70
N VAL A 125 -27.64 19.97 0.54
CA VAL A 125 -27.12 20.54 -0.71
C VAL A 125 -27.98 21.71 -1.17
N ASP A 126 -27.31 22.72 -1.71
CA ASP A 126 -27.92 23.84 -2.40
C ASP A 126 -27.81 23.62 -3.91
N THR A 127 -28.95 23.43 -4.57
CA THR A 127 -29.05 23.25 -6.02
C THR A 127 -29.11 24.59 -6.78
N GLY A 128 -29.06 25.72 -6.05
CA GLY A 128 -29.24 27.07 -6.58
C GLY A 128 -30.71 27.49 -6.74
N ILE A 129 -31.64 26.54 -6.73
CA ILE A 129 -33.10 26.82 -6.72
C ILE A 129 -33.67 26.46 -5.35
N ASP A 130 -33.35 25.28 -4.85
CA ASP A 130 -33.85 24.77 -3.58
C ASP A 130 -32.73 24.11 -2.77
N LYS A 131 -32.90 24.14 -1.45
CA LYS A 131 -32.09 23.35 -0.51
C LYS A 131 -32.76 22.02 -0.28
N ARG A 132 -32.01 20.93 -0.43
CA ARG A 132 -32.53 19.57 -0.24
C ARG A 132 -31.60 18.74 0.62
N THR A 133 -32.19 17.76 1.31
CA THR A 133 -31.45 16.77 2.09
C THR A 133 -31.31 15.49 1.27
N ILE A 134 -30.08 15.03 1.12
CA ILE A 134 -29.72 13.83 0.37
C ILE A 134 -28.94 12.90 1.29
N VAL A 135 -29.19 11.60 1.18
CA VAL A 135 -28.41 10.59 1.90
C VAL A 135 -27.47 9.90 0.93
N SER A 136 -26.16 10.07 1.14
CA SER A 136 -25.13 9.50 0.27
C SER A 136 -24.30 8.42 0.98
N GLY A 137 -23.98 7.35 0.26
CA GLY A 137 -23.21 6.20 0.75
C GLY A 137 -21.69 6.39 0.77
N ILE A 138 -21.22 7.63 0.93
CA ILE A 138 -19.79 8.00 0.74
C ILE A 138 -19.00 8.10 2.06
N ALA A 139 -19.61 7.75 3.19
CA ALA A 139 -19.00 7.91 4.52
C ALA A 139 -17.72 7.06 4.71
N GLU A 140 -17.57 5.97 3.96
CA GLU A 140 -16.36 5.11 4.00
C GLU A 140 -15.14 5.77 3.33
N TYR A 141 -15.37 6.75 2.44
CA TYR A 141 -14.30 7.36 1.63
C TYR A 141 -14.03 8.82 1.99
N PHE A 142 -15.02 9.54 2.53
CA PHE A 142 -14.91 10.97 2.80
C PHE A 142 -15.44 11.33 4.17
N LYS A 143 -14.68 12.16 4.89
CA LYS A 143 -15.14 12.76 6.15
C LYS A 143 -16.10 13.90 5.87
N PRO A 144 -17.12 14.15 6.73
CA PRO A 144 -18.08 15.24 6.56
C PRO A 144 -17.43 16.58 6.27
N GLU A 145 -16.37 16.92 7.02
CA GLU A 145 -15.61 18.17 6.90
C GLU A 145 -14.96 18.37 5.53
N GLN A 146 -14.62 17.27 4.84
CA GLN A 146 -14.01 17.33 3.51
C GLN A 146 -15.05 17.55 2.42
N VAL A 147 -16.31 17.20 2.66
CA VAL A 147 -17.39 17.30 1.67
C VAL A 147 -18.10 18.66 1.74
N VAL A 148 -18.13 19.30 2.92
CA VAL A 148 -18.71 20.64 3.09
C VAL A 148 -17.99 21.65 2.20
N GLY A 149 -18.78 22.44 1.46
CA GLY A 149 -18.29 23.47 0.55
C GLY A 149 -17.88 22.96 -0.85
N ARG A 150 -17.87 21.64 -1.08
CA ARG A 150 -17.61 21.07 -2.41
C ARG A 150 -18.83 21.15 -3.31
N GLU A 151 -18.55 21.20 -4.60
CA GLU A 151 -19.55 21.07 -5.66
C GLU A 151 -19.71 19.59 -6.03
N VAL A 152 -20.95 19.11 -6.08
CA VAL A 152 -21.31 17.72 -6.36
C VAL A 152 -22.41 17.66 -7.40
N CYS A 153 -22.38 16.65 -8.27
CA CYS A 153 -23.46 16.40 -9.23
C CYS A 153 -24.61 15.67 -8.54
N VAL A 154 -25.80 16.24 -8.63
CA VAL A 154 -27.02 15.73 -8.00
C VAL A 154 -28.10 15.55 -9.06
N LEU A 155 -28.78 14.41 -9.02
CA LEU A 155 -29.98 14.18 -9.81
C LEU A 155 -31.19 14.70 -9.03
N VAL A 156 -31.82 15.77 -9.52
CA VAL A 156 -32.82 16.56 -8.78
C VAL A 156 -34.26 16.03 -8.98
N ASN A 157 -34.50 15.27 -10.04
CA ASN A 157 -35.82 14.79 -10.42
C ASN A 157 -36.06 13.30 -10.14
N LEU A 158 -35.34 12.72 -9.19
CA LEU A 158 -35.57 11.36 -8.73
C LEU A 158 -36.69 11.32 -7.67
N GLU A 159 -37.50 10.27 -7.67
CA GLU A 159 -38.52 10.09 -6.64
C GLU A 159 -37.88 9.94 -5.25
N PRO A 160 -38.37 10.66 -4.23
CA PRO A 160 -37.79 10.60 -2.90
C PRO A 160 -37.83 9.18 -2.34
N ARG A 161 -36.69 8.66 -1.92
CA ARG A 161 -36.58 7.32 -1.35
C ARG A 161 -36.22 7.40 0.13
N LYS A 162 -36.99 6.69 0.95
CA LYS A 162 -36.66 6.52 2.37
C LYS A 162 -35.50 5.56 2.52
N ILE A 163 -34.35 6.08 2.92
CA ILE A 163 -33.17 5.29 3.24
C ILE A 163 -32.98 5.34 4.76
N ARG A 164 -33.29 4.22 5.43
CA ARG A 164 -33.14 4.04 6.88
C ARG A 164 -33.83 5.14 7.73
N GLY A 165 -35.01 5.61 7.31
CA GLY A 165 -35.82 6.56 8.07
C GLY A 165 -35.54 8.04 7.77
N ILE A 166 -34.59 8.35 6.87
CA ILE A 166 -34.36 9.70 6.34
C ILE A 166 -34.90 9.73 4.90
N GLU A 167 -35.66 10.77 4.57
CA GLU A 167 -36.11 11.03 3.20
C GLU A 167 -34.94 11.64 2.40
N SER A 168 -34.50 10.93 1.37
CA SER A 168 -33.55 11.45 0.40
C SER A 168 -34.34 12.03 -0.77
N HIS A 169 -34.24 13.35 -0.96
CA HIS A 169 -34.90 14.12 -2.02
C HIS A 169 -34.00 14.34 -3.25
#